data_AF-X1HPT6-F1
#
_entry.id   AF-X1HPT6-F1
#
_cell.length_a   1.000
_cell.length_b   1.000
_cell.length_c   1.000
_cell.angle_alpha   90.00
_cell.angle_beta   90.00
_cell.angle_gamma   90.00
#
_symmetry.space_group_name_H-M   'P 1'
#
loop_
_entity.id
_entity.type
_entity.pdbx_description
1 polymer ?
#
loop_
_entity_poly.entity_id
_entity_poly.type
_entity_poly.pdbx_seq_one_letter_code
_entity_poly.pdbx_strand_id
1 'polypeptide(L)'
;MKHIILLGYRGSIVHGTYIPGKIDDKDVLGVCIPPRDYYFGLKRTKKFDYDFEQYEKFEGEWDIVIYSLHKYISLLLKNNPNVMSLLWLEDKHYIFTSTLGELLIKNREIFSSKLAYKAFSG
;
A
#
# COMPACT_ATOMS: atom_id res chain seq x y z
N MET A 1 -15.05 -1.67 -3.74
CA MET A 1 -14.20 -0.49 -4.00
C MET A 1 -14.46 0.74 -3.11
N LYS A 2 -15.58 0.86 -2.35
CA LYS A 2 -15.96 2.10 -1.63
C LYS A 2 -14.99 2.67 -0.56
N HIS A 3 -13.91 1.97 -0.22
CA HIS A 3 -13.00 2.34 0.87
C HIS A 3 -11.54 2.50 0.45
N ILE A 4 -11.17 2.06 -0.75
CA ILE A 4 -9.80 2.18 -1.25
C ILE A 4 -9.59 3.64 -1.67
N ILE A 5 -8.47 4.23 -1.25
CA ILE A 5 -8.13 5.62 -1.59
C ILE A 5 -6.97 5.71 -2.59
N LEU A 6 -6.14 4.67 -2.65
CA LEU A 6 -4.99 4.56 -3.52
C LEU A 6 -4.71 3.10 -3.86
N LEU A 7 -4.40 2.80 -5.12
CA LEU A 7 -4.07 1.46 -5.60
C LEU A 7 -3.09 1.58 -6.77
N GLY A 8 -1.99 0.84 -6.73
CA GLY A 8 -0.99 0.85 -7.78
C GLY A 8 -0.32 -0.50 -7.96
N TYR A 9 0.31 -0.68 -9.11
CA TYR A 9 1.18 -1.82 -9.34
C TYR A 9 2.42 -1.73 -8.45
N ARG A 10 2.99 -2.89 -8.14
CA ARG A 10 4.28 -3.07 -7.47
C ARG A 10 5.12 -4.06 -8.29
N GLY A 11 6.37 -4.25 -7.90
CA GLY A 11 7.18 -5.36 -8.40
C GLY A 11 7.63 -5.19 -9.84
N SER A 12 7.69 -6.31 -10.57
CA SER A 12 8.29 -6.41 -11.90
C SER A 12 7.65 -5.48 -12.94
N ILE A 13 6.36 -5.15 -12.80
CA ILE A 13 5.66 -4.19 -13.68
C ILE A 13 6.25 -2.79 -13.53
N VAL A 14 6.43 -2.33 -12.30
CA VAL A 14 6.97 -0.99 -12.01
C VAL A 14 8.46 -0.89 -12.40
N HIS A 15 9.19 -1.99 -12.28
CA HIS A 15 10.60 -2.08 -12.67
C HIS A 15 10.81 -2.34 -14.17
N GLY A 16 9.74 -2.50 -14.95
CA GLY A 16 9.82 -2.75 -16.40
C GLY A 16 10.37 -4.13 -16.78
N THR A 17 10.42 -5.07 -15.83
CA THR A 17 10.94 -6.43 -16.05
C THR A 17 9.83 -7.48 -16.16
N TYR A 18 8.56 -7.06 -16.17
CA TYR A 18 7.41 -7.96 -16.31
C TYR A 18 7.39 -8.64 -17.69
N ILE A 19 7.36 -9.97 -17.71
CA ILE A 19 7.22 -10.77 -18.93
C ILE A 19 5.85 -11.48 -18.93
N PRO A 20 4.87 -11.03 -19.74
CA PRO A 20 3.57 -11.68 -19.82
C PRO A 20 3.68 -13.16 -20.20
N GLY A 21 3.06 -14.06 -19.42
CA GLY A 21 3.04 -15.50 -19.69
C GLY A 21 4.22 -16.31 -19.14
N LYS A 22 5.08 -15.71 -18.30
CA LYS A 22 6.05 -16.41 -17.42
C LYS A 22 5.54 -16.48 -15.97
N ILE A 23 6.41 -16.87 -15.02
CA ILE A 23 6.17 -17.03 -13.57
C ILE A 23 5.86 -15.69 -12.86
N ASP A 24 5.73 -14.57 -13.58
CA ASP A 24 5.62 -13.24 -12.97
C ASP A 24 4.17 -12.95 -12.53
N ASP A 25 3.96 -12.83 -11.23
CA ASP A 25 2.72 -12.34 -10.63
C ASP A 25 2.57 -10.82 -10.81
N LYS A 26 1.32 -10.36 -10.90
CA LYS A 26 0.91 -8.95 -10.87
C LYS A 26 0.75 -8.51 -9.43
N ASP A 27 1.82 -7.96 -8.87
CA ASP A 27 1.78 -7.35 -7.54
C ASP A 27 0.96 -6.06 -7.55
N VAL A 28 -0.01 -5.97 -6.65
CA VAL A 28 -0.83 -4.78 -6.44
C VAL A 28 -0.77 -4.39 -4.97
N LEU A 29 -0.46 -3.11 -4.73
CA LEU A 29 -0.46 -2.54 -3.39
C LEU A 29 -1.49 -1.41 -3.31
N GLY A 30 -2.31 -1.46 -2.26
CA GLY A 30 -3.36 -0.47 -2.02
C GLY A 30 -3.44 0.02 -0.59
N VAL A 31 -4.14 1.15 -0.44
CA VAL A 31 -4.44 1.76 0.85
C VAL A 31 -5.94 2.05 0.92
N CYS A 32 -6.57 1.72 2.03
CA CYS A 32 -7.97 1.98 2.27
C CYS A 32 -8.23 2.70 3.61
N ILE A 33 -9.37 3.36 3.70
CA ILE A 33 -9.91 3.91 4.94
C ILE A 33 -11.05 2.98 5.38
N PRO A 34 -10.86 2.15 6.43
CA PRO A 34 -11.90 1.30 6.96
C PRO A 34 -13.17 2.08 7.36
N PRO A 35 -14.34 1.44 7.41
CA PRO A 35 -15.54 2.05 7.98
C PRO A 35 -15.34 2.50 9.43
N ARG A 36 -16.14 3.49 9.86
CA ARG A 36 -16.08 4.09 11.20
C ARG A 36 -16.02 3.06 12.34
N ASP A 37 -16.78 1.96 12.26
CA ASP A 37 -16.83 0.90 13.29
C ASP A 37 -15.45 0.29 13.59
N TYR A 38 -14.55 0.28 12.60
CA TYR A 38 -13.14 -0.11 12.66
C TYR A 38 -12.24 1.06 13.11
N TYR A 39 -12.75 2.00 13.88
CA TYR A 39 -11.94 2.98 14.60
C TYR A 39 -12.39 3.10 16.05
N PHE A 40 -13.64 2.72 16.33
CA PHE A 40 -14.22 2.67 17.67
C PHE A 40 -14.11 1.28 18.30
N GLY A 41 -13.42 0.33 17.65
CA GLY A 41 -13.27 -1.04 18.15
C GLY A 41 -14.58 -1.84 18.17
N LEU A 42 -15.62 -1.38 17.46
CA LEU A 42 -16.93 -2.05 17.37
C LEU A 42 -16.86 -3.30 16.48
N LYS A 43 -15.83 -3.40 15.63
CA LYS A 43 -15.51 -4.57 14.80
C LYS A 43 -14.06 -5.00 15.05
N ARG A 44 -13.88 -6.10 15.79
CA ARG A 44 -12.56 -6.65 16.14
C ARG A 44 -12.11 -7.75 15.19
N THR A 45 -10.83 -7.78 14.85
CA THR A 45 -10.19 -8.96 14.23
C THR A 45 -9.36 -9.70 15.29
N LYS A 46 -9.31 -11.03 15.25
CA LYS A 46 -8.79 -11.87 16.36
C LYS A 46 -7.27 -11.76 16.62
N LYS A 47 -6.53 -10.90 15.91
CA LYS A 47 -5.05 -10.94 15.88
C LYS A 47 -4.37 -9.76 16.57
N PHE A 48 -5.05 -8.65 16.81
CA PHE A 48 -4.55 -7.48 17.55
C PHE A 48 -5.71 -6.74 18.23
N ASP A 49 -5.44 -6.00 19.31
CA ASP A 49 -6.43 -5.16 20.05
C ASP A 49 -6.99 -3.97 19.23
N TYR A 50 -6.63 -3.84 17.95
CA TYR A 50 -7.05 -2.79 17.03
C TYR A 50 -7.70 -3.33 15.75
N ASP A 51 -8.30 -2.38 15.03
CA ASP A 51 -9.11 -2.49 13.84
C ASP A 51 -8.44 -3.17 12.62
N PHE A 52 -9.15 -3.31 11.49
CA PHE A 52 -8.61 -3.93 10.26
C PHE A 52 -7.25 -3.32 9.88
N GLU A 53 -6.19 -4.12 9.83
CA GLU A 53 -4.84 -3.64 9.49
C GLU A 53 -4.49 -3.83 8.01
N GLN A 54 -4.80 -5.01 7.47
CA GLN A 54 -4.31 -5.48 6.17
C GLN A 54 -5.25 -6.55 5.61
N TYR A 55 -5.38 -6.57 4.30
CA TYR A 55 -5.98 -7.62 3.50
C TYR A 55 -4.95 -8.13 2.50
N GLU A 56 -4.80 -9.44 2.39
CA GLU A 56 -3.98 -10.10 1.38
C GLU A 56 -4.85 -11.11 0.64
N LYS A 57 -4.74 -11.15 -0.69
CA LYS A 57 -5.35 -12.17 -1.51
C LYS A 57 -4.46 -12.48 -2.70
N PHE A 58 -4.14 -13.76 -2.84
CA PHE A 58 -3.54 -14.32 -4.04
C PHE A 58 -4.63 -15.01 -4.87
N GLU A 59 -4.77 -14.63 -6.15
CA GLU A 59 -5.78 -15.21 -7.05
C GLU A 59 -5.28 -15.22 -8.51
N GLY A 60 -4.96 -16.40 -9.03
CA GLY A 60 -4.39 -16.55 -10.37
C GLY A 60 -3.01 -15.91 -10.43
N GLU A 61 -2.83 -14.93 -11.33
CA GLU A 61 -1.61 -14.12 -11.44
C GLU A 61 -1.60 -12.91 -10.50
N TRP A 62 -2.63 -12.68 -9.67
CA TRP A 62 -2.75 -11.47 -8.87
C TRP A 62 -2.30 -11.69 -7.42
N ASP A 63 -1.30 -10.94 -6.98
CA ASP A 63 -0.96 -10.80 -5.56
C ASP A 63 -1.40 -9.41 -5.07
N ILE A 64 -2.48 -9.36 -4.30
CA ILE A 64 -3.13 -8.13 -3.86
C ILE A 64 -2.91 -7.93 -2.38
N VAL A 65 -2.26 -6.82 -2.02
CA VAL A 65 -2.09 -6.37 -0.64
C VAL A 65 -2.77 -5.02 -0.46
N ILE A 66 -3.65 -4.90 0.53
CA ILE A 66 -4.32 -3.64 0.88
C ILE A 66 -4.11 -3.35 2.36
N TYR A 67 -3.45 -2.23 2.66
CA TYR A 67 -3.29 -1.74 4.03
C TYR A 67 -4.43 -0.79 4.42
N SER A 68 -4.80 -0.80 5.69
CA SER A 68 -5.49 0.35 6.28
C SER A 68 -4.59 1.58 6.27
N LEU A 69 -5.17 2.77 6.19
CA LEU A 69 -4.43 4.02 6.22
C LEU A 69 -3.57 4.12 7.49
N HIS A 70 -4.09 3.71 8.64
CA HIS A 70 -3.34 3.73 9.90
C HIS A 70 -2.08 2.85 9.84
N LYS A 71 -2.23 1.59 9.39
CA LYS A 71 -1.10 0.67 9.23
C LYS A 71 -0.09 1.19 8.21
N TYR A 72 -0.57 1.69 7.08
CA TYR A 72 0.25 2.23 6.01
C TYR A 72 1.10 3.41 6.47
N ILE A 73 0.50 4.39 7.16
CA ILE A 73 1.22 5.54 7.74
C ILE A 73 2.27 5.08 8.76
N SER A 74 1.95 4.11 9.62
CA SER A 74 2.92 3.56 10.58
C SER A 74 4.14 2.94 9.88
N LEU A 75 3.94 2.25 8.76
CA LEU A 75 5.01 1.67 7.96
C LEU A 75 5.83 2.73 7.20
N LEU A 76 5.17 3.78 6.69
CA LEU A 76 5.84 4.92 6.05
C LEU A 76 6.73 5.68 7.03
N LEU A 77 6.29 5.91 8.27
CA LEU A 77 7.10 6.54 9.30
C LEU A 77 8.36 5.73 9.66
N LYS A 78 8.30 4.41 9.46
CA LYS A 78 9.46 3.51 9.58
C LYS A 78 10.31 3.43 8.29
N ASN A 79 9.98 4.24 7.28
CA ASN A 79 10.65 4.31 5.98
C ASN A 79 10.70 2.93 5.29
N ASN A 80 9.65 2.12 5.42
CA ASN A 80 9.61 0.78 4.84
C ASN A 80 9.56 0.89 3.29
N PRO A 81 10.58 0.37 2.57
CA PRO A 81 10.73 0.57 1.13
C PRO A 81 9.57 -0.01 0.31
N ASN A 82 9.01 -1.13 0.76
CA ASN A 82 7.94 -1.84 0.06
C ASN A 82 6.68 -0.98 -0.06
N VAL A 83 6.31 -0.30 1.03
CA VAL A 83 5.13 0.56 1.05
C VAL A 83 5.41 1.97 0.52
N MET A 84 6.63 2.47 0.68
CA MET A 84 7.02 3.78 0.15
C MET A 84 6.87 3.82 -1.36
N SER A 85 7.25 2.76 -2.08
CA SER A 85 7.18 2.69 -3.55
C SER A 85 5.86 3.20 -4.13
N LEU A 86 4.72 2.91 -3.48
CA LEU A 86 3.40 3.33 -3.91
C LEU A 86 3.20 4.86 -3.97
N LEU A 87 3.92 5.68 -3.18
CA LEU A 87 3.80 7.15 -3.23
C LEU A 87 4.66 7.82 -4.32
N TRP A 88 5.61 7.07 -4.91
CA TRP A 88 6.55 7.55 -5.92
C TRP A 88 6.39 6.82 -7.26
N LEU A 89 5.25 6.15 -7.49
CA LEU A 89 4.96 5.57 -8.79
C LEU A 89 4.79 6.66 -9.86
N GLU A 90 5.15 6.33 -11.10
CA GLU A 90 4.72 7.09 -12.28
C GLU A 90 3.20 6.99 -12.45
N ASP A 91 2.58 8.05 -12.99
CA ASP A 91 1.12 8.17 -13.13
C ASP A 91 0.46 6.95 -13.80
N LYS A 92 1.13 6.37 -14.81
CA LYS A 92 0.67 5.19 -15.56
C LYS A 92 0.58 3.90 -14.72
N HIS A 93 1.26 3.85 -13.58
CA HIS A 93 1.29 2.67 -12.71
C HIS A 93 0.26 2.72 -11.58
N TYR A 94 -0.44 3.84 -11.40
CA TYR A 94 -1.61 3.89 -10.53
C TYR A 94 -2.81 3.25 -11.23
N ILE A 95 -3.42 2.28 -10.57
CA ILE A 95 -4.66 1.64 -11.02
C ILE A 95 -5.85 2.51 -10.60
N PHE A 96 -5.78 3.09 -9.41
CA PHE A 96 -6.82 3.97 -8.88
C PHE A 96 -6.24 4.99 -7.90
N THR A 97 -6.67 6.23 -8.04
CA THR A 97 -6.32 7.33 -7.14
C THR A 97 -7.58 8.13 -6.84
N SER A 98 -7.91 8.29 -5.56
CA SER A 98 -8.97 9.22 -5.10
C SER A 98 -8.36 10.56 -4.69
N THR A 99 -9.19 11.58 -4.44
CA THR A 99 -8.72 12.88 -3.89
C THR A 99 -7.91 12.74 -2.59
N LEU A 100 -8.25 11.76 -1.73
CA LEU A 100 -7.47 11.49 -0.51
C LEU A 100 -6.13 10.80 -0.82
N GLY A 101 -6.10 9.94 -1.85
CA GLY A 101 -4.86 9.35 -2.35
C GLY A 101 -3.93 10.39 -2.96
N GLU A 102 -4.47 11.33 -3.76
CA GLU A 102 -3.72 12.46 -4.29
C GLU A 102 -3.13 13.33 -3.19
N LEU A 103 -3.91 13.61 -2.13
CA LEU A 103 -3.42 14.36 -0.98
C LEU A 103 -2.24 13.64 -0.30
N LEU A 104 -2.32 12.31 -0.18
CA LEU A 104 -1.24 11.51 0.39
C LEU A 104 0.03 11.57 -0.48
N ILE A 105 -0.11 11.41 -1.80
CA ILE A 105 1.01 11.50 -2.77
C ILE A 105 1.63 12.90 -2.74
N LYS A 106 0.82 13.96 -2.73
CA LYS A 106 1.28 15.35 -2.70
C LYS A 106 2.14 15.66 -1.47
N ASN A 107 1.87 14.99 -0.34
CA ASN A 107 2.60 15.18 0.91
C ASN A 107 3.67 14.11 1.15
N ARG A 108 3.99 13.25 0.18
CA ARG A 108 4.92 12.10 0.36
C ARG A 108 6.27 12.45 0.98
N GLU A 109 6.77 13.65 0.72
CA GLU A 109 8.07 14.11 1.22
C GLU A 109 8.16 14.12 2.75
N ILE A 110 7.04 14.21 3.49
CA ILE A 110 7.04 14.13 4.96
C ILE A 110 7.52 12.78 5.48
N PHE A 111 7.47 11.73 4.65
CA PHE A 111 7.92 10.39 4.98
C PHE A 111 9.36 10.11 4.52
N SER A 112 9.99 11.04 3.80
CA SER A 112 11.38 10.94 3.37
C SER A 112 12.29 11.43 4.49
N SER A 113 13.07 10.53 5.09
CA SER A 113 13.96 10.88 6.20
C SER A 113 15.30 10.14 6.14
N LYS A 114 16.32 10.64 6.84
CA LYS A 114 17.62 9.95 6.97
C LYS A 114 17.49 8.56 7.62
N LEU A 115 16.38 8.24 8.29
CA LEU A 115 16.11 6.90 8.81
C LEU A 115 15.95 5.87 7.70
N ALA A 116 15.59 6.30 6.49
CA ALA A 116 15.54 5.43 5.31
C ALA A 116 16.85 4.67 5.07
N TYR A 117 18.01 5.27 5.41
CA TYR A 117 19.30 4.58 5.25
C TYR A 117 19.28 3.16 5.83
N LYS A 118 18.80 3.00 7.07
CA LYS A 118 18.74 1.69 7.75
C LYS A 118 17.72 0.73 7.14
N ALA A 119 16.64 1.23 6.55
CA ALA A 119 15.58 0.42 5.96
C ALA A 119 15.92 -0.04 4.54
N PHE A 120 16.77 0.71 3.83
CA PHE A 120 17.21 0.42 2.47
C PHE A 120 18.61 -0.24 2.40
N SER A 121 19.40 -0.21 3.48
CA SER A 121 20.73 -0.85 3.57
C SER A 121 20.68 -2.27 4.13
N GLY A 122 19.52 -2.92 4.10
CA GLY A 122 19.32 -4.29 4.59
C GLY A 122 20.23 -5.29 3.88
#